data_AF-A0A4U5VE08-F1
#
_entry.id   AF-A0A4U5VE08-F1
#
_cell.length_a   1.000
_cell.length_b   1.000
_cell.length_c   1.000
_cell.angle_alpha   90.00
_cell.angle_beta   90.00
_cell.angle_gamma   90.00
#
_symmetry.space_group_name_H-M   'P 1'
#
loop_
_entity.id
_entity.type
_entity.pdbx_description
1 polymer ?
#
loop_
_entity_poly.entity_id
_entity_poly.type
_entity_poly.pdbx_seq_one_letter_code
_entity_poly.pdbx_strand_id
1 'polypeptide(L)'
;MQTFLKGRRVGYWLSEKKMKKLNFQAFADLCRKRGIEVVQLDLSQPLEEQGPLDVIIHKLTDLILEADQNDSQAVLLVQRVQDYIDAHPETIVLDPLPAIRTLLDRCKSYQLIHRIESCMQARTFDPVFI
;
A
#
# COMPACT_ATOMS: atom_id res chain seq x y z
N MET A 1 22.72 1.92 3.90
CA MET A 1 21.43 2.32 3.29
C MET A 1 20.63 3.37 4.10
N GLN A 2 20.97 3.71 5.36
CA GLN A 2 20.15 4.64 6.18
C GLN A 2 20.43 6.13 5.95
N THR A 3 21.51 6.49 5.26
CA THR A 3 21.93 7.89 5.04
C THR A 3 21.09 8.66 4.02
N PHE A 4 20.28 7.97 3.20
CA PHE A 4 19.46 8.55 2.13
C PHE A 4 18.02 8.92 2.55
N LEU A 5 17.66 8.75 3.82
CA LEU A 5 16.29 8.91 4.30
C LEU A 5 15.93 10.35 4.71
N LYS A 6 16.93 11.23 4.82
CA LYS A 6 16.72 12.60 5.27
C LYS A 6 16.00 13.41 4.19
N GLY A 7 14.85 13.98 4.52
CA GLY A 7 14.01 14.76 3.60
C GLY A 7 12.96 13.96 2.84
N ARG A 8 12.83 12.65 3.11
CA ARG A 8 11.74 11.83 2.54
C ARG A 8 10.42 12.12 3.26
N ARG A 9 9.31 12.09 2.53
CA ARG A 9 7.95 12.26 3.06
C ARG A 9 7.09 11.02 2.82
N VAL A 10 6.54 10.51 3.91
CA VAL A 10 5.68 9.31 3.94
C VAL A 10 4.26 9.73 4.27
N GLY A 11 3.36 9.59 3.31
CA GLY A 11 1.93 9.69 3.53
C GLY A 11 1.40 8.38 4.10
N TYR A 12 0.46 8.42 5.04
CA TYR A 12 -0.22 7.23 5.50
C TYR A 12 -1.74 7.37 5.58
N TRP A 13 -2.44 6.29 5.23
CA TRP A 13 -3.88 6.17 5.43
C TRP A 13 -4.23 4.86 6.15
N LEU A 14 -4.60 4.97 7.41
CA LEU A 14 -4.94 3.84 8.27
C LEU A 14 -6.13 4.23 9.14
N SER A 15 -7.05 3.30 9.38
CA SER A 15 -8.13 3.54 10.35
C SER A 15 -7.55 3.77 11.75
N GLU A 16 -8.23 4.59 12.56
CA GLU A 16 -7.78 4.85 13.95
C GLU A 16 -7.59 3.56 14.75
N LYS A 17 -8.48 2.58 14.53
CA LYS A 17 -8.40 1.25 15.13
C LYS A 17 -7.10 0.54 14.76
N LYS A 18 -6.68 0.63 13.49
CA LYS A 18 -5.42 0.04 13.00
C LYS A 18 -4.22 0.78 13.57
N MET A 19 -4.26 2.11 13.61
CA MET A 19 -3.19 2.93 14.18
C MET A 19 -2.94 2.61 15.66
N LYS A 20 -4.01 2.53 16.45
CA LYS A 20 -3.93 2.13 17.88
C LYS A 20 -3.38 0.71 18.03
N LYS A 21 -3.88 -0.25 17.25
CA LYS A 21 -3.43 -1.65 17.31
C LYS A 21 -1.95 -1.82 16.96
N LEU A 22 -1.44 -1.05 16.01
CA LEU A 22 -0.04 -1.11 15.57
C LEU A 22 0.91 -0.22 16.38
N ASN A 23 0.39 0.59 17.31
CA ASN A 23 1.13 1.69 17.91
C ASN A 23 1.85 2.55 16.85
N PHE A 24 1.10 2.97 15.82
CA PHE A 24 1.67 3.62 14.63
C PHE A 24 2.40 4.93 14.97
N GLN A 25 2.06 5.57 16.09
CA GLN A 25 2.77 6.75 16.56
C GLN A 25 4.26 6.47 16.83
N ALA A 26 4.59 5.31 17.41
CA ALA A 26 5.98 4.93 17.64
C ALA A 26 6.76 4.76 16.33
N PHE A 27 6.11 4.26 15.28
CA PHE A 27 6.68 4.19 13.93
C PHE A 27 6.92 5.59 13.35
N ALA A 28 5.94 6.49 13.44
CA ALA A 28 6.08 7.87 12.98
C ALA A 28 7.23 8.60 13.70
N ASP A 29 7.36 8.41 15.02
CA ASP A 29 8.43 9.03 15.81
C ASP A 29 9.80 8.46 15.45
N LEU A 30 9.90 7.16 15.16
CA LEU A 30 11.12 6.54 14.65
C LEU A 30 11.54 7.15 13.29
N CYS A 31 10.58 7.38 12.40
CA CYS A 31 10.82 8.00 11.09
C CYS A 31 11.32 9.45 11.25
N ARG A 32 10.65 10.25 12.10
CA ARG A 32 11.06 11.63 12.38
C ARG A 32 12.47 11.74 12.95
N LYS A 33 12.86 10.82 13.85
CA LYS A 33 14.25 10.73 14.37
C LYS A 33 15.29 10.48 13.28
N ARG A 34 14.88 9.90 12.14
CA ARG A 34 15.72 9.69 10.96
C ARG A 34 15.60 10.79 9.90
N GLY A 35 14.88 11.86 10.20
CA GLY A 35 14.64 12.98 9.28
C GLY A 35 13.65 12.65 8.17
N ILE A 36 12.76 11.68 8.39
CA ILE A 36 11.65 11.35 7.50
C ILE A 36 10.39 12.04 8.03
N GLU A 37 9.72 12.80 7.17
CA GLU A 37 8.42 13.37 7.47
C GLU A 37 7.33 12.30 7.33
N VAL A 38 6.40 12.23 8.28
CA VAL A 38 5.30 11.26 8.26
C VAL A 38 4.00 12.04 8.46
N VAL A 39 3.12 11.97 7.47
CA VAL A 39 1.86 12.74 7.41
C VAL A 39 0.67 11.82 7.24
N GLN A 40 -0.39 12.08 8.02
CA GLN A 40 -1.66 11.41 7.82
C GLN A 40 -2.34 12.00 6.59
N LEU A 41 -2.75 11.15 5.66
CA LEU A 41 -3.47 11.58 4.48
C LEU A 41 -4.96 11.73 4.78
N ASP A 42 -5.54 12.83 4.31
CA ASP A 42 -6.97 13.08 4.26
C ASP A 42 -7.46 12.88 2.83
N LEU A 43 -8.12 11.76 2.55
CA LEU A 43 -8.63 11.44 1.20
C LEU A 43 -9.82 12.31 0.80
N SER A 44 -10.43 13.05 1.75
CA SER A 44 -11.49 14.00 1.41
C SER A 44 -10.95 15.23 0.66
N GLN A 45 -9.65 15.51 0.81
CA GLN A 45 -8.92 16.59 0.14
C GLN A 45 -8.06 16.06 -1.01
N PRO A 46 -7.69 16.90 -2.00
CA PRO A 46 -6.75 16.52 -3.05
C PRO A 46 -5.41 16.03 -2.48
N LEU A 47 -4.89 14.92 -3.00
CA LEU A 47 -3.59 14.39 -2.59
C LEU A 47 -2.42 15.26 -3.08
N GLU A 48 -2.60 15.98 -4.18
CA GLU A 48 -1.66 16.96 -4.73
C GLU A 48 -1.27 18.04 -3.70
N GLU A 49 -2.25 18.50 -2.91
CA GLU A 49 -2.05 19.54 -1.89
C GLU A 49 -1.36 18.99 -0.63
N GLN A 50 -1.31 17.68 -0.48
CA GLN A 50 -0.72 16.98 0.66
C GLN A 50 0.69 16.45 0.35
N GLY A 51 1.11 16.48 -0.93
CA GLY A 51 2.40 16.04 -1.41
C GLY A 51 3.48 17.13 -1.44
N PRO A 52 4.62 16.88 -2.11
CA PRO A 52 4.98 15.62 -2.78
C PRO A 52 5.24 14.49 -1.76
N LEU A 53 4.88 13.26 -2.13
CA LEU A 53 5.05 12.06 -1.30
C LEU A 53 6.08 11.14 -1.94
N ASP A 54 7.03 10.62 -1.16
CA ASP A 54 7.94 9.58 -1.63
C ASP A 54 7.33 8.18 -1.48
N VAL A 55 6.53 8.00 -0.42
CA VAL A 55 5.94 6.72 -0.05
C VAL A 55 4.53 6.93 0.47
N ILE A 56 3.59 6.07 0.09
CA ILE A 56 2.26 5.95 0.67
C ILE A 56 2.16 4.61 1.39
N ILE A 57 1.88 4.63 2.69
CA ILE A 57 1.56 3.43 3.49
C ILE A 57 0.05 3.41 3.74
N HIS A 58 -0.65 2.38 3.30
CA HIS A 58 -2.11 2.37 3.46
C HIS A 58 -2.72 1.03 3.85
N LYS A 59 -3.97 1.10 4.31
CA LYS A 59 -4.85 -0.07 4.45
C LYS A 59 -6.24 0.26 3.92
N LEU A 60 -6.35 0.48 2.61
CA LEU A 60 -7.60 0.84 1.91
C LEU A 60 -8.58 -0.32 1.70
N THR A 61 -8.34 -1.49 2.30
CA THR A 61 -9.11 -2.72 2.05
C THR A 61 -10.61 -2.55 2.25
N ASP A 62 -11.02 -1.93 3.35
CA ASP A 62 -12.44 -1.74 3.66
C ASP A 62 -13.07 -0.73 2.69
N LEU A 63 -12.35 0.36 2.38
CA LEU A 63 -12.79 1.37 1.40
C LEU A 63 -12.94 0.79 -0.01
N ILE A 64 -12.03 -0.08 -0.45
CA ILE A 64 -12.13 -0.77 -1.74
C ILE A 64 -13.35 -1.70 -1.77
N LEU A 65 -13.64 -2.40 -0.66
CA LEU A 65 -14.83 -3.24 -0.57
C LEU A 65 -16.12 -2.44 -0.63
N GLU A 66 -16.18 -1.28 0.03
CA GLU A 66 -17.31 -0.35 -0.05
C GLU A 66 -17.49 0.19 -1.49
N ALA A 67 -16.38 0.53 -2.16
CA ALA A 67 -16.41 0.95 -3.55
C ALA A 67 -16.93 -0.16 -4.48
N ASP A 68 -16.50 -1.41 -4.26
CA ASP A 68 -16.96 -2.57 -5.02
C ASP A 68 -18.45 -2.90 -4.75
N GLN A 69 -19.03 -2.35 -3.66
CA GLN A 69 -20.47 -2.39 -3.36
C GLN A 69 -21.25 -1.18 -3.91
N ASN A 70 -20.62 -0.38 -4.79
CA ASN A 70 -21.15 0.85 -5.38
C ASN A 70 -21.46 1.98 -4.37
N ASP A 71 -20.79 2.02 -3.22
CA ASP A 71 -20.81 3.22 -2.40
C ASP A 71 -20.15 4.39 -3.15
N SER A 72 -20.93 5.42 -3.47
CA SER A 72 -20.48 6.49 -4.36
C SER A 72 -19.32 7.32 -3.78
N GLN A 73 -19.25 7.46 -2.45
CA GLN A 73 -18.16 8.17 -1.81
C GLN A 73 -16.89 7.31 -1.83
N ALA A 74 -16.99 6.03 -1.50
CA ALA A 74 -15.86 5.11 -1.55
C ALA A 74 -15.30 4.98 -2.97
N VAL A 75 -16.16 4.88 -4.00
CA VAL A 75 -15.75 4.88 -5.41
C VAL A 75 -14.93 6.13 -5.73
N LEU A 76 -15.42 7.31 -5.35
CA LEU A 76 -14.72 8.57 -5.60
C LEU A 76 -13.37 8.62 -4.89
N LEU A 77 -13.30 8.22 -3.62
CA LEU A 77 -12.07 8.24 -2.83
C LEU A 77 -11.04 7.26 -3.39
N VAL A 78 -11.45 6.05 -3.76
CA VAL A 78 -10.56 5.05 -4.39
C VAL A 78 -10.06 5.56 -5.74
N GLN A 79 -10.93 6.19 -6.54
CA GLN A 79 -10.54 6.77 -7.82
C GLN A 79 -9.50 7.88 -7.66
N ARG A 80 -9.71 8.82 -6.71
CA ARG A 80 -8.73 9.88 -6.42
C ARG A 80 -7.36 9.34 -6.02
N VAL A 81 -7.33 8.28 -5.22
CA VAL A 81 -6.07 7.61 -4.86
C VAL A 81 -5.42 7.00 -6.09
N GLN A 82 -6.19 6.33 -6.94
CA GLN A 82 -5.68 5.74 -8.19
C GLN A 82 -5.12 6.81 -9.13
N ASP A 83 -5.85 7.91 -9.33
CA ASP A 83 -5.43 9.03 -10.19
C ASP A 83 -4.09 9.63 -9.72
N TYR A 84 -3.92 9.82 -8.41
CA TYR A 84 -2.66 10.30 -7.84
C TYR A 84 -1.51 9.31 -8.07
N ILE A 85 -1.75 8.01 -7.87
CA ILE A 85 -0.74 6.97 -8.09
C ILE A 85 -0.31 6.92 -9.57
N ASP A 86 -1.27 7.06 -10.48
CA ASP A 86 -1.02 7.04 -11.92
C ASP A 86 -0.27 8.31 -12.38
N ALA A 87 -0.54 9.46 -11.75
CA ALA A 87 0.16 10.71 -12.02
C ALA A 87 1.59 10.75 -11.43
N HIS A 88 1.84 10.00 -10.35
CA HIS A 88 3.10 9.99 -9.61
C HIS A 88 3.75 8.60 -9.53
N PRO A 89 4.26 8.05 -10.65
CA PRO A 89 4.91 6.74 -10.68
C PRO A 89 6.18 6.65 -9.81
N GLU A 90 6.75 7.79 -9.43
CA GLU A 90 7.86 7.89 -8.47
C GLU A 90 7.45 7.61 -7.01
N THR A 91 6.15 7.73 -6.70
CA THR A 91 5.63 7.48 -5.36
C THR A 91 5.52 5.98 -5.11
N ILE A 92 6.20 5.49 -4.08
CA ILE A 92 6.14 4.06 -3.71
C ILE A 92 4.85 3.80 -2.92
N VAL A 93 3.97 2.95 -3.44
CA VAL A 93 2.72 2.59 -2.77
C VAL A 93 2.85 1.25 -2.05
N LEU A 94 2.68 1.26 -0.74
CA LEU A 94 2.76 0.10 0.14
C LEU A 94 1.36 -0.26 0.66
N ASP A 95 0.64 -1.21 0.07
CA ASP A 95 0.98 -2.02 -1.13
C ASP A 95 0.20 -1.57 -2.38
N PRO A 96 0.63 -1.91 -3.61
CA PRO A 96 -0.10 -1.53 -4.83
C PRO A 96 -1.56 -2.00 -4.81
N LEU A 97 -2.47 -1.15 -5.27
CA LEU A 97 -3.92 -1.44 -5.26
C LEU A 97 -4.31 -2.75 -5.98
N PRO A 98 -3.69 -3.13 -7.12
CA PRO A 98 -3.97 -4.41 -7.77
C PRO A 98 -3.63 -5.63 -6.89
N ALA A 99 -2.56 -5.54 -6.09
CA ALA A 99 -2.18 -6.60 -5.15
C ALA A 99 -3.23 -6.73 -4.04
N ILE A 100 -3.72 -5.60 -3.50
CA ILE A 100 -4.80 -5.60 -2.51
C ILE A 100 -6.08 -6.21 -3.09
N ARG A 101 -6.47 -5.86 -4.32
CA ARG A 101 -7.64 -6.45 -4.99
C ARG A 101 -7.52 -7.97 -5.19
N THR A 102 -6.31 -8.47 -5.44
CA THR A 102 -6.07 -9.93 -5.50
C THR A 102 -6.32 -10.59 -4.15
N LEU A 103 -5.85 -9.95 -3.06
CA LEU A 103 -5.97 -10.47 -1.70
C LEU A 103 -7.38 -10.34 -1.09
N LEU A 104 -8.25 -9.50 -1.67
CA LEU A 104 -9.66 -9.38 -1.30
C LEU A 104 -10.50 -10.58 -1.74
N ASP A 105 -10.10 -11.26 -2.80
CA ASP A 105 -10.78 -12.42 -3.36
C ASP A 105 -10.03 -13.70 -2.94
N ARG A 106 -10.70 -14.54 -2.14
CA ARG A 106 -10.11 -15.80 -1.67
C ARG A 106 -9.80 -16.76 -2.81
N CYS A 107 -10.66 -16.84 -3.83
CA CYS A 107 -10.43 -17.70 -4.99
C CYS A 107 -9.19 -17.26 -5.75
N LYS A 108 -9.05 -15.96 -6.02
CA LYS A 108 -7.84 -15.42 -6.68
C LYS A 108 -6.59 -15.60 -5.82
N SER A 109 -6.71 -15.39 -4.52
CA SER A 109 -5.61 -15.60 -3.57
C SER A 109 -5.13 -17.06 -3.57
N TYR A 110 -6.04 -18.02 -3.47
CA TYR A 110 -5.69 -19.45 -3.51
C TYR A 110 -5.14 -19.89 -4.86
N GLN A 111 -5.72 -19.40 -5.96
CA GLN A 111 -5.16 -19.64 -7.29
C GLN A 111 -3.73 -19.11 -7.42
N LEU A 112 -3.44 -17.93 -6.88
CA LEU A 112 -2.09 -17.37 -6.85
C LEU A 112 -1.14 -18.24 -6.02
N ILE A 113 -1.56 -18.66 -4.83
CA ILE A 113 -0.78 -19.55 -3.96
C ILE A 113 -0.46 -20.86 -4.67
N HIS A 114 -1.45 -21.53 -5.26
CA HIS A 114 -1.24 -22.79 -5.98
C HIS A 114 -0.31 -22.65 -7.19
N ARG A 115 -0.38 -21.53 -7.92
CA ARG A 115 0.57 -21.24 -9.01
C ARG A 115 1.99 -21.09 -8.47
N ILE A 116 2.17 -20.39 -7.35
CA ILE A 116 3.48 -20.24 -6.70
C ILE A 116 4.00 -21.61 -6.24
N GLU A 117 3.18 -22.43 -5.58
CA GLU A 117 3.54 -23.79 -5.16
C GLU A 117 3.98 -24.66 -6.35
N SER A 118 3.22 -24.62 -7.45
CA SER A 118 3.54 -25.37 -8.67
C SER A 118 4.89 -24.94 -9.28
N CYS A 119 5.15 -23.64 -9.34
CA CYS A 119 6.42 -23.10 -9.81
C CYS A 119 7.60 -23.47 -8.89
N MET A 120 7.37 -23.53 -7.57
CA MET A 120 8.41 -23.94 -6.62
C MET A 120 8.74 -25.42 -6.76
N GLN A 121 7.74 -26.28 -6.97
CA GLN A 121 7.97 -27.71 -7.23
C GLN A 121 8.71 -27.93 -8.54
N ALA A 122 8.33 -27.25 -9.63
CA ALA A 122 9.02 -27.36 -10.91
C ALA A 122 10.53 -27.03 -10.80
N ARG A 123 10.90 -25.99 -10.03
CA ARG A 123 12.31 -25.61 -9.82
C ARG A 123 13.12 -26.59 -8.98
N THR A 124 12.48 -27.46 -8.19
CA THR A 124 13.18 -28.53 -7.46
C THR A 124 13.50 -29.73 -8.34
N PHE A 125 12.92 -29.83 -9.53
CA PHE A 125 13.11 -30.94 -10.48
C PHE A 125 14.01 -30.60 -11.67
N ASP A 126 14.60 -29.40 -11.74
CA ASP A 126 15.68 -29.16 -12.70
C ASP A 126 16.93 -29.92 -12.23
N PRO A 127 17.30 -31.06 -12.86
CA PRO A 127 18.57 -31.68 -12.56
C PRO A 127 19.62 -30.70 -13.05
N VAL A 128 20.52 -30.28 -12.15
CA VAL A 128 21.78 -29.68 -12.58
C VAL A 128 22.49 -30.76 -13.38
N PHE A 129 22.32 -30.75 -14.70
CA PHE A 129 23.08 -31.62 -15.59
C PHE A 129 24.54 -31.14 -15.54
N ILE A 130 25.35 -31.88 -14.79
CA ILE A 130 26.82 -31.89 -14.83
C ILE A 130 27.24 -32.81 -15.99
#